data_AF-A0A285MVB5-F1
#
_entry.id   AF-A0A285MVB5-F1
#
_cell.length_a   1.000
_cell.length_b   1.000
_cell.length_c   1.000
_cell.angle_alpha   90.00
_cell.angle_beta   90.00
_cell.angle_gamma   90.00
#
_symmetry.space_group_name_H-M   'P 1'
#
loop_
_entity.id
_entity.type
_entity.pdbx_description
1 polymer ?
#
loop_
_entity_poly.entity_id
_entity_poly.type
_entity_poly.pdbx_seq_one_letter_code
_entity_poly.pdbx_strand_id
1 'polypeptide(L)'
;MTTLARIAIAVLFALFASSCNFDISFGDGKKGNGEVVEESRNVTEEFTVVSASEGLDVFVIQDQDFKISVEADENIIDLIGTDIRDGKLKIHAIENIGRATKKVYVSLPEITALKSSSGADLIVQNAINSERIELDASSGSDLRIELMASEVSADASSGAGIKISGKADILYADASSGADIRARELMTKRCNADASSGADISVNVSESLVADASSGADIRYSGEASVQAKKSVSGSVHKY
;
A
#
# COMPACT_ATOMS: atom_id res chain seq x y z
N MET A 1 -30.32 7.93 39.71
CA MET A 1 -30.38 7.95 38.23
C MET A 1 -29.05 7.58 37.55
N THR A 2 -27.89 7.78 38.18
CA THR A 2 -26.57 7.51 37.57
C THR A 2 -26.15 6.04 37.58
N THR A 3 -26.56 5.25 38.58
CA THR A 3 -26.28 3.80 38.67
C THR A 3 -27.04 2.98 37.63
N LEU A 4 -28.30 3.30 37.39
CA LEU A 4 -29.11 2.63 36.35
C LEU A 4 -28.55 2.88 34.94
N ALA A 5 -28.12 4.12 34.66
CA ALA A 5 -27.51 4.49 33.39
C ALA A 5 -26.17 3.76 33.16
N ARG A 6 -25.33 3.59 34.20
CA ARG A 6 -24.07 2.85 34.11
C ARG A 6 -24.28 1.37 33.80
N ILE A 7 -25.28 0.75 34.43
CA ILE A 7 -25.63 -0.66 34.17
C ILE A 7 -26.18 -0.83 32.75
N ALA A 8 -27.03 0.10 32.29
CA ALA A 8 -27.57 0.07 30.92
C ALA A 8 -26.47 0.21 29.86
N ILE A 9 -25.48 1.10 30.07
CA ILE A 9 -24.33 1.26 29.16
C ILE A 9 -23.46 0.01 29.13
N ALA A 10 -23.19 -0.61 30.29
CA ALA A 10 -22.38 -1.83 30.37
C ALA A 10 -23.05 -3.01 29.65
N VAL A 11 -24.38 -3.14 29.77
CA VAL A 11 -25.15 -4.19 29.07
C VAL A 11 -25.19 -3.92 27.56
N LEU A 12 -25.32 -2.66 27.14
CA LEU A 12 -25.28 -2.28 25.72
C LEU A 12 -23.90 -2.60 25.10
N PHE A 13 -22.81 -2.34 25.82
CA PHE A 13 -21.45 -2.66 25.36
C PHE A 13 -21.21 -4.19 25.28
N ALA A 14 -21.75 -4.97 26.22
CA ALA A 14 -21.66 -6.43 26.20
C ALA A 14 -22.48 -7.06 25.06
N LEU A 15 -23.60 -6.45 24.68
CA LEU A 15 -24.40 -6.85 23.51
C LEU A 15 -23.67 -6.59 22.18
N PHE A 16 -22.88 -5.52 22.08
CA PHE A 16 -21.98 -5.30 20.92
C PHE A 16 -20.75 -6.22 20.91
N ALA A 17 -20.25 -6.64 22.07
CA ALA A 17 -19.16 -7.63 22.13
C ALA A 17 -19.59 -9.03 21.68
N SER A 18 -20.90 -9.31 21.68
CA SER A 18 -21.47 -10.61 21.26
C SER A 18 -21.77 -10.68 19.76
N SER A 19 -21.73 -9.58 19.01
CA SER A 19 -21.93 -9.60 17.55
C SER A 19 -20.69 -10.02 16.77
N CYS A 20 -19.54 -10.14 17.43
CA CYS A 20 -18.34 -10.74 16.87
C CYS A 20 -18.24 -12.20 17.33
N ASN A 21 -19.16 -13.05 16.86
CA ASN A 21 -18.86 -14.48 16.72
C ASN A 21 -17.85 -14.58 15.55
N PHE A 22 -16.61 -14.19 15.85
CA PHE A 22 -15.49 -14.18 14.93
C PHE A 22 -15.03 -15.64 14.79
N ASP A 23 -15.84 -16.44 14.12
CA ASP A 23 -15.42 -17.73 13.57
C ASP A 23 -14.47 -17.40 12.43
N ILE A 24 -13.19 -17.15 12.77
CA ILE A 24 -12.14 -16.97 11.78
C ILE A 24 -11.83 -18.35 11.18
N SER A 25 -12.75 -18.84 10.36
CA SER A 25 -12.39 -19.76 9.30
C SER A 25 -11.58 -18.96 8.28
N PHE A 26 -10.27 -18.86 8.50
CA PHE A 26 -9.34 -18.54 7.43
C PHE A 26 -9.58 -19.61 6.36
N GLY A 27 -10.37 -19.27 5.34
CA GLY A 27 -10.97 -20.23 4.42
C GLY A 27 -9.95 -21.23 3.87
N ASP A 28 -10.44 -22.40 3.44
CA ASP A 28 -9.67 -23.52 2.91
C ASP A 28 -9.01 -23.18 1.55
N GLY A 29 -8.10 -22.21 1.54
CA GLY A 29 -7.26 -21.93 0.39
C GLY A 29 -6.33 -23.10 0.11
N LYS A 30 -5.99 -23.31 -1.17
CA LYS A 30 -5.10 -24.40 -1.58
C LYS A 30 -3.74 -24.23 -0.91
N LYS A 31 -3.34 -25.21 -0.12
CA LYS A 31 -2.04 -25.20 0.58
C LYS A 31 -0.94 -25.64 -0.36
N GLY A 32 0.20 -24.97 -0.28
CA GLY A 32 1.40 -25.35 -1.02
C GLY A 32 1.92 -26.72 -0.61
N ASN A 33 2.47 -27.47 -1.56
CA ASN A 33 3.14 -28.75 -1.31
C ASN A 33 4.60 -28.58 -0.83
N GLY A 34 5.16 -27.36 -0.91
CA GLY A 34 6.53 -27.05 -0.50
C GLY A 34 7.59 -27.36 -1.56
N GLU A 35 7.18 -27.83 -2.75
CA GLU A 35 8.07 -28.07 -3.88
C GLU A 35 8.07 -26.83 -4.78
N VAL A 36 9.07 -25.97 -4.60
CA VAL A 36 9.14 -24.68 -5.31
C VAL A 36 9.63 -24.89 -6.75
N VAL A 37 8.89 -24.34 -7.70
CA VAL A 37 9.21 -24.29 -9.12
C VAL A 37 9.18 -22.85 -9.62
N GLU A 38 9.84 -22.61 -10.75
CA GLU A 38 9.88 -21.31 -11.41
C GLU A 38 9.32 -21.43 -12.84
N GLU A 39 8.47 -20.47 -13.22
CA GLU A 39 7.91 -20.38 -14.57
C GLU A 39 8.00 -18.94 -15.10
N SER A 40 8.60 -18.78 -16.27
CA SER A 40 8.55 -17.51 -17.01
C SER A 40 7.20 -17.34 -17.70
N ARG A 41 6.56 -16.18 -17.51
CA ARG A 41 5.27 -15.86 -18.14
C ARG A 41 5.50 -15.00 -19.39
N ASN A 42 4.67 -15.21 -20.40
CA ASN A 42 4.75 -14.47 -21.66
C ASN A 42 4.28 -13.02 -21.47
N VAL A 43 5.04 -12.08 -22.01
CA VAL A 43 4.64 -10.67 -22.09
C VAL A 43 3.91 -10.46 -23.41
N THR A 44 2.59 -10.28 -23.36
CA THR A 44 1.73 -10.16 -24.54
C THR A 44 1.68 -8.76 -25.12
N GLU A 45 1.85 -7.74 -24.27
CA GLU A 45 1.84 -6.32 -24.64
C GLU A 45 2.69 -5.51 -23.64
N GLU A 46 3.03 -4.28 -24.01
CA GLU A 46 3.77 -3.35 -23.15
C GLU A 46 2.86 -2.82 -22.03
N PHE A 47 3.43 -2.57 -20.86
CA PHE A 47 2.71 -2.02 -19.71
C PHE A 47 3.60 -1.07 -18.92
N THR A 48 2.98 -0.11 -18.25
CA THR A 48 3.68 0.81 -17.32
C THR A 48 3.09 0.80 -15.93
N VAL A 49 1.99 0.05 -15.74
CA VAL A 49 1.31 -0.13 -14.46
C VAL A 49 1.46 -1.56 -13.98
N VAL A 50 1.85 -1.75 -12.72
CA VAL A 50 1.88 -3.06 -12.05
C VAL A 50 0.88 -3.06 -10.90
N SER A 51 0.04 -4.08 -10.83
CA SER A 51 -1.00 -4.23 -9.81
C SER A 51 -0.93 -5.61 -9.18
N ALA A 52 -0.67 -5.65 -7.88
CA ALA A 52 -0.64 -6.85 -7.06
C ALA A 52 -1.88 -6.97 -6.20
N SER A 53 -2.43 -8.18 -6.07
CA SER A 53 -3.56 -8.45 -5.18
C SER A 53 -3.52 -9.86 -4.60
N GLU A 54 -4.36 -10.10 -3.58
CA GLU A 54 -4.69 -11.43 -3.03
C GLU A 54 -3.51 -12.15 -2.37
N GLY A 55 -2.75 -11.39 -1.57
CA GLY A 55 -1.70 -11.96 -0.71
C GLY A 55 -0.46 -12.43 -1.44
N LEU A 56 -0.24 -11.99 -2.68
CA LEU A 56 0.96 -12.30 -3.46
C LEU A 56 2.14 -11.38 -3.09
N ASP A 57 3.35 -11.94 -3.11
CA ASP A 57 4.58 -11.17 -2.97
C ASP A 57 5.09 -10.79 -4.36
N VAL A 58 5.10 -9.50 -4.69
CA VAL A 58 5.50 -9.00 -6.00
C VAL A 58 6.75 -8.14 -5.90
N PHE A 59 7.78 -8.53 -6.65
CA PHE A 59 9.06 -7.85 -6.72
C PHE A 59 9.18 -7.16 -8.07
N VAL A 60 9.39 -5.84 -8.07
CA VAL A 60 9.47 -5.04 -9.29
C VAL A 60 10.86 -4.44 -9.44
N ILE A 61 11.40 -4.49 -10.67
CA ILE A 61 12.64 -3.82 -11.06
C ILE A 61 12.36 -2.94 -12.28
N GLN A 62 12.90 -1.72 -12.29
CA GLN A 62 13.01 -0.93 -13.52
C GLN A 62 14.26 -1.35 -14.31
N ASP A 63 14.05 -1.92 -15.49
CA ASP A 63 15.12 -2.39 -16.39
C ASP A 63 14.65 -2.38 -17.86
N GLN A 64 15.56 -2.53 -18.82
CA GLN A 64 15.29 -2.36 -20.26
C GLN A 64 14.35 -3.38 -20.87
N ASP A 65 14.22 -4.57 -20.26
CA ASP A 65 13.43 -5.68 -20.79
C ASP A 65 12.17 -5.90 -19.97
N PHE A 66 11.07 -6.23 -20.66
CA PHE A 66 9.90 -6.80 -20.02
C PHE A 66 10.15 -8.26 -19.66
N LYS A 67 10.08 -8.61 -18.37
CA LYS A 67 10.20 -10.00 -17.89
C LYS A 67 9.21 -10.24 -16.76
N ILE A 68 8.57 -11.40 -16.77
CA ILE A 68 7.69 -11.88 -15.69
C ILE A 68 8.13 -13.29 -15.34
N SER A 69 8.49 -13.53 -14.08
CA SER A 69 8.81 -14.86 -13.55
C SER A 69 8.00 -15.13 -12.29
N VAL A 70 7.44 -16.33 -12.17
CA VAL A 70 6.66 -16.76 -10.99
C VAL A 70 7.43 -17.87 -10.28
N GLU A 71 7.73 -17.66 -9.00
CA GLU A 71 8.33 -18.65 -8.10
C GLU A 71 7.29 -19.05 -7.06
N ALA A 72 6.78 -20.27 -7.18
CA ALA A 72 5.69 -20.77 -6.33
C ALA A 72 5.79 -22.28 -6.11
N ASP A 73 5.03 -22.79 -5.14
CA ASP A 73 4.88 -24.24 -4.99
C ASP A 73 4.23 -24.84 -6.25
N GLU A 74 4.67 -26.03 -6.69
CA GLU A 74 4.26 -26.67 -7.95
C GLU A 74 2.73 -26.75 -8.10
N ASN A 75 2.02 -27.08 -7.02
CA ASN A 75 0.57 -27.19 -7.03
C ASN A 75 -0.17 -25.84 -6.97
N ILE A 76 0.55 -24.73 -6.82
CA ILE A 76 0.04 -23.37 -6.67
C ILE A 76 0.37 -22.48 -7.87
N ILE A 77 1.45 -22.76 -8.61
CA ILE A 77 1.94 -21.86 -9.66
C ILE A 77 0.88 -21.51 -10.71
N ASP A 78 0.03 -22.47 -11.09
CA ASP A 78 -1.08 -22.28 -12.03
C ASP A 78 -2.24 -21.46 -11.47
N LEU A 79 -2.30 -21.25 -10.15
CA LEU A 79 -3.29 -20.40 -9.50
C LEU A 79 -2.86 -18.93 -9.45
N ILE A 80 -1.66 -18.60 -9.94
CA ILE A 80 -1.16 -17.22 -10.00
C ILE A 80 -1.35 -16.70 -11.42
N GLY A 81 -2.35 -15.82 -11.58
CA GLY A 81 -2.67 -15.15 -12.84
C GLY A 81 -1.78 -13.94 -13.11
N THR A 82 -1.35 -13.77 -14.36
CA THR A 82 -0.56 -12.64 -14.84
C THR A 82 -1.22 -12.08 -16.10
N ASP A 83 -2.22 -11.23 -15.91
CA ASP A 83 -3.00 -10.66 -17.01
C ASP A 83 -2.46 -9.30 -17.41
N ILE A 84 -2.11 -9.11 -18.68
CA ILE A 84 -1.73 -7.79 -19.21
C ILE A 84 -2.87 -7.29 -20.08
N ARG A 85 -3.45 -6.15 -19.70
CA ARG A 85 -4.52 -5.44 -20.43
C ARG A 85 -4.40 -3.94 -20.25
N ASP A 86 -4.61 -3.18 -21.32
CA ASP A 86 -4.67 -1.71 -21.31
C ASP A 86 -3.43 -1.06 -20.67
N GLY A 87 -2.24 -1.61 -20.91
CA GLY A 87 -0.98 -1.09 -20.36
C GLY A 87 -0.78 -1.37 -18.86
N LYS A 88 -1.55 -2.32 -18.31
CA LYS A 88 -1.49 -2.73 -16.91
C LYS A 88 -1.26 -4.24 -16.78
N LEU A 89 -0.23 -4.63 -16.05
CA LEU A 89 -0.03 -5.98 -15.55
C LEU A 89 -0.79 -6.17 -14.24
N LYS A 90 -1.75 -7.09 -14.22
CA LYS A 90 -2.49 -7.54 -13.04
C LYS A 90 -1.99 -8.91 -12.59
N ILE A 91 -1.40 -8.94 -11.39
CA ILE A 91 -0.91 -10.13 -10.71
C ILE A 91 -1.88 -10.47 -9.59
N HIS A 92 -2.51 -11.63 -9.66
CA HIS A 92 -3.63 -11.98 -8.79
C HIS A 92 -3.75 -13.51 -8.63
N ALA A 93 -4.39 -13.97 -7.57
CA ALA A 93 -4.69 -15.36 -7.34
C ALA A 93 -6.05 -15.72 -8.00
N ILE A 94 -6.06 -16.70 -8.90
CA ILE A 94 -7.27 -17.15 -9.60
C ILE A 94 -8.24 -17.82 -8.61
N GLU A 95 -7.69 -18.50 -7.62
CA GLU A 95 -8.42 -19.15 -6.52
C GLU A 95 -7.74 -18.81 -5.19
N ASN A 96 -8.44 -19.00 -4.07
CA ASN A 96 -7.87 -18.75 -2.76
C ASN A 96 -6.65 -19.65 -2.51
N ILE A 97 -5.49 -19.03 -2.29
CA ILE A 97 -4.24 -19.72 -1.96
C ILE A 97 -4.02 -19.60 -0.45
N GLY A 98 -3.84 -20.75 0.21
CA GLY A 98 -3.52 -20.80 1.62
C GLY A 98 -2.04 -20.47 1.90
N ARG A 99 -1.48 -21.13 2.89
CA ARG A 99 -0.03 -21.05 3.15
C ARG A 99 0.73 -21.75 2.02
N ALA A 100 1.52 -20.97 1.29
CA ALA A 100 2.30 -21.41 0.14
C ALA A 100 3.39 -20.36 -0.19
N THR A 101 4.41 -20.78 -0.93
CA THR A 101 5.32 -19.90 -1.68
C THR A 101 4.58 -19.32 -2.89
N LYS A 102 4.59 -17.99 -3.05
CA LYS A 102 3.81 -17.28 -4.07
C LYS A 102 4.43 -15.93 -4.44
N LYS A 103 5.63 -15.97 -5.02
CA LYS A 103 6.38 -14.78 -5.43
C LYS A 103 6.29 -14.55 -6.93
N VAL A 104 6.24 -13.29 -7.33
CA VAL A 104 6.26 -12.88 -8.74
C VAL A 104 7.32 -11.79 -8.91
N TYR A 105 8.20 -11.97 -9.89
CA TYR A 105 9.23 -11.02 -10.26
C TYR A 105 8.86 -10.36 -11.59
N VAL A 106 8.91 -9.03 -11.63
CA VAL A 106 8.54 -8.21 -12.78
C VAL A 106 9.66 -7.24 -13.11
N SER A 107 10.01 -7.17 -14.38
CA SER A 107 10.93 -6.19 -14.95
C SER A 107 10.21 -5.41 -16.04
N LEU A 108 10.37 -4.09 -16.08
CA LEU A 108 9.81 -3.22 -17.11
C LEU A 108 10.60 -1.89 -17.24
N PRO A 109 10.61 -1.24 -18.43
CA PRO A 109 11.41 -0.03 -18.65
C PRO A 109 10.85 1.22 -17.97
N GLU A 110 9.53 1.38 -18.00
CA GLU A 110 8.84 2.58 -17.53
C GLU A 110 7.77 2.18 -16.52
N ILE A 111 7.76 2.85 -15.37
CA ILE A 111 6.80 2.62 -14.29
C ILE A 111 6.09 3.94 -14.01
N THR A 112 4.80 3.98 -14.34
CA THR A 112 3.92 5.14 -14.13
C THR A 112 3.00 4.93 -12.93
N ALA A 113 2.66 3.67 -12.60
CA ALA A 113 1.87 3.37 -11.41
C ALA A 113 2.17 1.99 -10.80
N LEU A 114 2.15 1.93 -9.47
CA LEU A 114 2.24 0.70 -8.69
C LEU A 114 1.04 0.61 -7.74
N LYS A 115 0.32 -0.51 -7.81
CA LYS A 115 -0.90 -0.74 -7.02
C LYS A 115 -0.77 -2.02 -6.22
N SER A 116 -1.06 -1.97 -4.93
CA SER A 116 -1.11 -3.14 -4.05
C SER A 116 -2.46 -3.20 -3.34
N SER A 117 -3.05 -4.38 -3.22
CA SER A 117 -4.35 -4.53 -2.55
C SER A 117 -4.55 -5.91 -1.95
N SER A 118 -5.57 -6.08 -1.12
CA SER A 118 -6.02 -7.38 -0.61
C SER A 118 -4.89 -8.20 0.02
N GLY A 119 -4.10 -7.56 0.90
CA GLY A 119 -2.99 -8.18 1.63
C GLY A 119 -1.75 -8.53 0.80
N ALA A 120 -1.63 -8.05 -0.44
CA ALA A 120 -0.42 -8.23 -1.24
C ALA A 120 0.73 -7.36 -0.75
N ASP A 121 1.96 -7.81 -1.00
CA ASP A 121 3.19 -7.08 -0.72
C ASP A 121 3.89 -6.74 -2.04
N LEU A 122 3.96 -5.45 -2.39
CA LEU A 122 4.68 -4.97 -3.58
C LEU A 122 5.99 -4.30 -3.16
N ILE A 123 7.11 -4.86 -3.59
CA ILE A 123 8.45 -4.40 -3.22
C ILE A 123 9.25 -4.07 -4.48
N VAL A 124 9.64 -2.81 -4.62
CA VAL A 124 10.57 -2.39 -5.67
C VAL A 124 12.00 -2.63 -5.21
N GLN A 125 12.80 -3.31 -6.03
CA GLN A 125 14.15 -3.76 -5.64
C GLN A 125 15.27 -2.78 -6.03
N ASN A 126 15.01 -1.85 -6.96
CA ASN A 126 15.95 -0.79 -7.34
C ASN A 126 15.27 0.59 -7.36
N ALA A 127 16.08 1.65 -7.34
CA ALA A 127 15.55 3.01 -7.40
C ALA A 127 14.87 3.28 -8.74
N ILE A 128 13.62 3.74 -8.70
CA ILE A 128 12.83 4.11 -9.89
C ILE A 128 13.17 5.53 -10.30
N ASN A 129 13.30 5.78 -11.60
CA ASN A 129 13.34 7.12 -12.18
C ASN A 129 12.08 7.35 -13.01
N SER A 130 11.30 8.37 -12.67
CA SER A 130 10.04 8.68 -13.33
C SER A 130 9.71 10.17 -13.25
N GLU A 131 9.06 10.75 -14.26
CA GLU A 131 8.57 12.12 -14.15
C GLU A 131 7.39 12.19 -13.17
N ARG A 132 6.42 11.29 -13.32
CA ARG A 132 5.23 11.17 -12.48
C ARG A 132 4.98 9.71 -12.16
N ILE A 133 4.77 9.40 -10.88
CA ILE A 133 4.40 8.05 -10.44
C ILE A 133 3.23 8.08 -9.47
N GLU A 134 2.28 7.17 -9.69
CA GLU A 134 1.13 6.91 -8.81
C GLU A 134 1.40 5.65 -7.97
N LEU A 135 1.20 5.75 -6.66
CA LEU A 135 1.34 4.67 -5.69
C LEU A 135 0.01 4.51 -4.98
N ASP A 136 -0.56 3.32 -5.02
CA ASP A 136 -1.89 3.03 -4.50
C ASP A 136 -1.81 1.75 -3.66
N ALA A 137 -2.21 1.83 -2.38
CA ALA A 137 -2.23 0.68 -1.48
C ALA A 137 -3.55 0.63 -0.71
N SER A 138 -4.24 -0.50 -0.73
CA SER A 138 -5.52 -0.65 -0.06
C SER A 138 -5.72 -2.02 0.61
N SER A 139 -6.67 -2.11 1.54
CA SER A 139 -7.14 -3.39 2.09
C SER A 139 -6.01 -4.23 2.71
N GLY A 140 -5.21 -3.61 3.59
CA GLY A 140 -4.16 -4.28 4.35
C GLY A 140 -2.93 -4.71 3.55
N SER A 141 -2.72 -4.16 2.35
CA SER A 141 -1.51 -4.40 1.53
C SER A 141 -0.35 -3.50 1.91
N ASP A 142 0.88 -3.91 1.59
CA ASP A 142 2.06 -3.04 1.66
C ASP A 142 2.64 -2.71 0.27
N LEU A 143 3.19 -1.50 0.15
CA LEU A 143 3.98 -1.04 -0.99
C LEU A 143 5.30 -0.41 -0.49
N ARG A 144 6.44 -0.88 -0.99
CA ARG A 144 7.78 -0.35 -0.65
C ARG A 144 8.54 0.05 -1.91
N ILE A 145 8.97 1.31 -1.98
CA ILE A 145 9.66 1.87 -3.15
C ILE A 145 10.75 2.88 -2.76
N GLU A 146 11.87 2.82 -3.48
CA GLU A 146 12.86 3.90 -3.58
C GLU A 146 12.74 4.57 -4.95
N LEU A 147 12.72 5.91 -5.01
CA LEU A 147 12.53 6.62 -6.28
C LEU A 147 13.25 7.97 -6.35
N MET A 148 13.47 8.43 -7.59
CA MET A 148 13.76 9.80 -7.97
C MET A 148 12.68 10.25 -8.95
N ALA A 149 11.82 11.20 -8.54
CA ALA A 149 10.74 11.67 -9.40
C ALA A 149 10.49 13.18 -9.33
N SER A 150 9.82 13.73 -10.33
CA SER A 150 9.32 15.12 -10.22
C SER A 150 8.03 15.15 -9.40
N GLU A 151 7.11 14.22 -9.63
CA GLU A 151 5.82 14.16 -8.95
C GLU A 151 5.50 12.74 -8.46
N VAL A 152 5.13 12.63 -7.20
CA VAL A 152 4.65 11.38 -6.58
C VAL A 152 3.24 11.61 -6.06
N SER A 153 2.30 10.76 -6.46
CA SER A 153 0.97 10.66 -5.86
C SER A 153 0.89 9.35 -5.09
N ALA A 154 0.66 9.42 -3.78
CA ALA A 154 0.56 8.26 -2.90
C ALA A 154 -0.81 8.26 -2.20
N ASP A 155 -1.59 7.22 -2.43
CA ASP A 155 -2.91 6.99 -1.84
C ASP A 155 -2.90 5.69 -1.04
N ALA A 156 -3.17 5.77 0.26
CA ALA A 156 -3.24 4.61 1.14
C ALA A 156 -4.57 4.58 1.90
N SER A 157 -5.27 3.44 1.85
CA SER A 157 -6.55 3.29 2.55
C SER A 157 -6.77 1.91 3.18
N SER A 158 -7.72 1.83 4.10
CA SER A 158 -8.21 0.56 4.67
C SER A 158 -7.09 -0.30 5.29
N GLY A 159 -6.28 0.32 6.16
CA GLY A 159 -5.19 -0.36 6.89
C GLY A 159 -3.97 -0.74 6.05
N ALA A 160 -3.83 -0.20 4.84
CA ALA A 160 -2.66 -0.42 4.00
C ALA A 160 -1.45 0.45 4.40
N GLY A 161 -0.26 0.06 3.95
CA GLY A 161 1.00 0.77 4.21
C GLY A 161 1.77 1.11 2.93
N ILE A 162 2.19 2.37 2.79
CA ILE A 162 3.15 2.78 1.75
C ILE A 162 4.44 3.27 2.41
N LYS A 163 5.59 2.72 2.03
CA LYS A 163 6.92 3.22 2.41
C LYS A 163 7.65 3.76 1.18
N ILE A 164 8.04 5.02 1.25
CA ILE A 164 8.71 5.74 0.15
C ILE A 164 10.05 6.30 0.64
N SER A 165 11.12 6.08 -0.14
CA SER A 165 12.44 6.68 0.06
C SER A 165 12.97 7.33 -1.22
N GLY A 166 13.99 8.19 -1.09
CA GLY A 166 14.69 8.81 -2.23
C GLY A 166 14.45 10.31 -2.34
N LYS A 167 14.11 10.81 -3.53
CA LYS A 167 13.92 12.26 -3.80
C LYS A 167 12.70 12.53 -4.68
N ALA A 168 11.93 13.56 -4.33
CA ALA A 168 10.85 14.08 -5.15
C ALA A 168 10.79 15.62 -5.17
N ASP A 169 10.32 16.24 -6.25
CA ASP A 169 10.01 17.68 -6.20
C ASP A 169 8.65 17.93 -5.52
N ILE A 170 7.65 17.11 -5.83
CA ILE A 170 6.29 17.21 -5.30
C ILE A 170 5.80 15.86 -4.79
N LEU A 171 5.23 15.83 -3.59
CA LEU A 171 4.50 14.70 -3.04
C LEU A 171 3.05 15.09 -2.75
N TYR A 172 2.11 14.36 -3.32
CA TYR A 172 0.71 14.31 -2.89
C TYR A 172 0.53 13.03 -2.08
N ALA A 173 0.18 13.16 -0.80
CA ALA A 173 -0.02 12.02 0.09
C ALA A 173 -1.44 12.07 0.67
N ASP A 174 -2.25 11.07 0.36
CA ASP A 174 -3.61 10.89 0.88
C ASP A 174 -3.67 9.58 1.68
N ALA A 175 -4.02 9.65 2.96
CA ALA A 175 -4.18 8.49 3.80
C ALA A 175 -5.50 8.51 4.55
N SER A 176 -6.23 7.39 4.50
CA SER A 176 -7.52 7.26 5.19
C SER A 176 -7.75 5.88 5.80
N SER A 177 -8.72 5.80 6.71
CA SER A 177 -9.24 4.54 7.27
C SER A 177 -8.14 3.67 7.91
N GLY A 178 -7.33 4.27 8.79
CA GLY A 178 -6.26 3.59 9.51
C GLY A 178 -5.05 3.18 8.68
N ALA A 179 -4.87 3.76 7.49
CA ALA A 179 -3.70 3.52 6.65
C ALA A 179 -2.48 4.38 7.04
N ASP A 180 -1.31 3.98 6.56
CA ASP A 180 -0.03 4.64 6.85
C ASP A 180 0.73 5.01 5.57
N ILE A 181 1.14 6.28 5.45
CA ILE A 181 2.15 6.71 4.48
C ILE A 181 3.44 7.10 5.20
N ARG A 182 4.52 6.35 4.93
CA ARG A 182 5.85 6.49 5.53
C ARG A 182 6.85 7.02 4.51
N ALA A 183 6.93 8.33 4.38
CA ALA A 183 7.78 9.06 3.45
C ALA A 183 8.83 9.96 4.15
N ARG A 184 9.23 9.63 5.40
CA ARG A 184 10.30 10.37 6.10
C ARG A 184 11.66 10.23 5.40
N GLU A 185 11.89 9.10 4.73
CA GLU A 185 13.11 8.81 3.97
C GLU A 185 13.07 9.39 2.54
N LEU A 186 11.97 10.04 2.14
CA LEU A 186 11.82 10.74 0.86
C LEU A 186 12.07 12.23 1.04
N MET A 187 13.17 12.75 0.49
CA MET A 187 13.43 14.19 0.48
C MET A 187 12.53 14.87 -0.54
N THR A 188 11.55 15.65 -0.08
CA THR A 188 10.58 16.33 -0.94
C THR A 188 10.71 17.85 -0.83
N LYS A 189 10.60 18.60 -1.94
CA LYS A 189 10.55 20.07 -1.85
C LYS A 189 9.19 20.56 -1.38
N ARG A 190 8.11 20.11 -2.03
CA ARG A 190 6.74 20.54 -1.74
C ARG A 190 5.85 19.33 -1.47
N CYS A 191 5.01 19.41 -0.45
CA CYS A 191 4.10 18.32 -0.11
C CYS A 191 2.69 18.85 0.17
N ASN A 192 1.69 18.14 -0.35
CA ASN A 192 0.31 18.21 0.10
C ASN A 192 -0.04 16.89 0.78
N ALA A 193 -0.36 16.93 2.07
CA ALA A 193 -0.68 15.78 2.88
C ALA A 193 -2.10 15.90 3.44
N ASP A 194 -2.97 14.95 3.10
CA ASP A 194 -4.32 14.82 3.63
C ASP A 194 -4.42 13.50 4.40
N ALA A 195 -4.75 13.58 5.69
CA ALA A 195 -4.92 12.41 6.54
C ALA A 195 -6.28 12.47 7.24
N SER A 196 -7.03 11.36 7.17
CA SER A 196 -8.35 11.26 7.79
C SER A 196 -8.61 9.88 8.41
N SER A 197 -9.63 9.80 9.27
CA SER A 197 -10.17 8.55 9.80
C SER A 197 -9.11 7.64 10.45
N GLY A 198 -8.30 8.22 11.34
CA GLY A 198 -7.25 7.51 12.08
C GLY A 198 -6.01 7.12 11.28
N ALA A 199 -5.79 7.72 10.11
CA ALA A 199 -4.59 7.49 9.30
C ALA A 199 -3.37 8.29 9.79
N ASP A 200 -2.19 7.80 9.42
CA ASP A 200 -0.89 8.36 9.79
C ASP A 200 -0.07 8.71 8.54
N ILE A 201 0.40 9.95 8.42
CA ILE A 201 1.34 10.38 7.37
C ILE A 201 2.62 10.89 8.01
N SER A 202 3.78 10.44 7.49
CA SER A 202 5.08 10.99 7.86
C SER A 202 5.89 11.42 6.64
N VAL A 203 6.31 12.69 6.60
CA VAL A 203 6.96 13.30 5.41
C VAL A 203 8.21 14.11 5.78
N ASN A 204 9.13 14.25 4.84
CA ASN A 204 10.30 15.12 4.97
C ASN A 204 10.30 16.20 3.87
N VAL A 205 10.13 17.47 4.27
CA VAL A 205 9.79 18.55 3.33
C VAL A 205 10.71 19.77 3.54
N SER A 206 11.28 20.31 2.46
CA SER A 206 12.25 21.41 2.54
C SER A 206 11.72 22.80 2.19
N GLU A 207 10.65 22.93 1.40
CA GLU A 207 10.15 24.26 0.95
C GLU A 207 8.75 24.57 1.47
N SER A 208 7.73 23.78 1.11
CA SER A 208 6.34 24.05 1.52
C SER A 208 5.54 22.80 1.82
N LEU A 209 4.81 22.81 2.94
CA LEU A 209 3.90 21.74 3.34
C LEU A 209 2.49 22.31 3.53
N VAL A 210 1.53 21.75 2.80
CA VAL A 210 0.10 21.88 3.10
C VAL A 210 -0.32 20.58 3.78
N ALA A 211 -0.85 20.67 5.00
CA ALA A 211 -1.19 19.52 5.82
C ALA A 211 -2.62 19.65 6.36
N ASP A 212 -3.51 18.76 5.92
CA ASP A 212 -4.91 18.71 6.32
C ASP A 212 -5.15 17.41 7.13
N ALA A 213 -5.35 17.52 8.45
CA ALA A 213 -5.56 16.36 9.33
C ALA A 213 -6.96 16.41 9.98
N SER A 214 -7.69 15.29 9.91
CA SER A 214 -9.07 15.18 10.40
C SER A 214 -9.39 13.81 10.99
N SER A 215 -10.49 13.73 11.74
CA SER A 215 -11.08 12.47 12.24
C SER A 215 -10.07 11.53 12.93
N GLY A 216 -9.25 12.08 13.83
CA GLY A 216 -8.26 11.31 14.60
C GLY A 216 -6.97 10.98 13.85
N ALA A 217 -6.72 11.57 12.68
CA ALA A 217 -5.50 11.34 11.91
C ALA A 217 -4.31 12.19 12.39
N ASP A 218 -3.11 11.71 12.10
CA ASP A 218 -1.83 12.31 12.48
C ASP A 218 -0.92 12.55 11.28
N ILE A 219 -0.47 13.79 11.09
CA ILE A 219 0.55 14.16 10.10
C ILE A 219 1.81 14.62 10.84
N ARG A 220 2.90 13.91 10.62
CA ARG A 220 4.22 14.20 11.19
C ARG A 220 5.16 14.64 10.09
N TYR A 221 5.89 15.73 10.30
CA TYR A 221 6.83 16.22 9.30
C TYR A 221 8.21 16.51 9.87
N SER A 222 9.22 16.40 9.02
CA SER A 222 10.58 16.88 9.27
C SER A 222 11.01 17.86 8.19
N GLY A 223 12.15 18.54 8.40
CA GLY A 223 12.68 19.55 7.49
C GLY A 223 12.26 20.98 7.86
N GLU A 224 12.62 21.93 7.01
CA GLU A 224 12.50 23.38 7.27
C GLU A 224 11.44 24.07 6.39
N ALA A 225 10.44 23.33 5.94
CA ALA A 225 9.36 23.85 5.11
C ALA A 225 8.51 24.94 5.79
N SER A 226 7.96 25.85 4.99
CA SER A 226 6.84 26.70 5.38
C SER A 226 5.56 25.88 5.45
N VAL A 227 4.91 25.85 6.63
CA VAL A 227 3.80 24.94 6.89
C VAL A 227 2.46 25.68 6.95
N GLN A 228 1.51 25.24 6.14
CA GLN A 228 0.10 25.58 6.21
C GLN A 228 -0.68 24.36 6.71
N ALA A 229 -1.05 24.37 7.99
CA ALA A 229 -1.78 23.26 8.58
C ALA A 229 -3.26 23.62 8.78
N LYS A 230 -4.18 22.76 8.31
CA LYS A 230 -5.58 22.77 8.75
C LYS A 230 -5.83 21.52 9.58
N LYS A 231 -6.49 21.72 10.71
CA LYS A 231 -6.82 20.67 11.66
C LYS A 231 -8.31 20.75 11.94
N SER A 232 -8.98 19.60 11.88
CA SER A 232 -10.38 19.48 12.30
C SER A 232 -10.51 18.42 13.39
N VAL A 233 -11.69 17.82 13.55
CA VAL A 233 -12.07 16.95 14.68
C VAL A 233 -10.95 15.94 15.02
N SER A 234 -10.26 16.17 16.13
CA SER A 234 -9.17 15.31 16.65
C SER A 234 -7.97 15.07 15.71
N GLY A 235 -7.80 15.87 14.66
CA GLY A 235 -6.65 15.79 13.77
C GLY A 235 -5.40 16.47 14.36
N SER A 236 -4.22 15.93 14.06
CA SER A 236 -2.95 16.42 14.60
C SER A 236 -1.91 16.62 13.50
N VAL A 237 -1.19 17.73 13.58
CA VAL A 237 -0.04 18.03 12.70
C VAL A 237 1.09 18.56 13.58
N HIS A 238 2.24 17.89 13.57
CA HIS A 238 3.38 18.27 14.39
C HIS A 238 4.72 17.95 13.72
N LYS A 239 5.74 18.74 14.07
CA LYS A 239 7.13 18.49 13.63
C LYS A 239 7.75 17.40 14.52
N TYR A 240 8.61 16.57 13.94
CA TYR A 240 9.48 15.66 14.70
C TYR A 240 10.51 16.39 15.55
#